data_AF-A0A355FMH9-F1
#
_entry.id   AF-A0A355FMH9-F1
#
_cell.length_a   1.000
_cell.length_b   1.000
_cell.length_c   1.000
_cell.angle_alpha   90.00
_cell.angle_beta   90.00
_cell.angle_gamma   90.00
#
_symmetry.space_group_name_H-M   'P 1'
#
loop_
_entity.id
_entity.type
_entity.pdbx_description
1 polymer ?
#
loop_
_entity_poly.entity_id
_entity_poly.type
_entity_poly.pdbx_seq_one_letter_code
_entity_poly.pdbx_strand_id
1 'polypeptide(L)'
;MDEITEEMCLARPIFNADGKILLSNGVKLNATYLARLKALGYENLYVYRDGEEIRDFSIPISDQTMREALQGVKASFSKASQEQQLNVRQVNDVVNYILDEILTNPSVLYNLMDLKNHDNYYYQHSVNVCVISTLIGKKLGLARDRMKDLTTGALLHDLGMV
;
A
#
# COMPACT_ATOMS: atom_id res chain seq x y z
N MET A 1 4.31 -16.09 7.63
CA MET A 1 4.38 -17.27 6.74
C MET A 1 4.44 -18.62 7.47
N ASP A 2 5.09 -18.72 8.63
CA ASP A 2 5.41 -20.03 9.24
C ASP A 2 4.25 -20.72 9.97
N GLU A 3 3.13 -20.02 10.18
CA GLU A 3 1.89 -20.54 10.76
C GLU A 3 0.84 -20.92 9.69
N ILE A 4 1.15 -20.72 8.41
CA ILE A 4 0.20 -20.93 7.31
C ILE A 4 0.23 -22.38 6.87
N THR A 5 -0.95 -23.02 6.85
CA THR A 5 -1.11 -24.42 6.46
C THR A 5 -1.88 -24.57 5.16
N GLU A 6 -1.85 -25.77 4.56
CA GLU A 6 -2.56 -26.07 3.31
C GLU A 6 -4.09 -26.05 3.45
N GLU A 7 -4.61 -26.01 4.68
CA GLU A 7 -6.05 -25.87 4.96
C GLU A 7 -6.55 -24.41 4.91
N MET A 8 -5.64 -23.47 4.68
CA MET A 8 -5.97 -22.04 4.63
C MET A 8 -6.16 -21.55 3.19
N CYS A 9 -7.10 -20.63 3.02
CA CYS A 9 -7.36 -19.94 1.77
C CYS A 9 -6.83 -18.52 1.83
N LEU A 10 -6.39 -18.02 0.69
CA LEU A 10 -5.88 -16.67 0.55
C LEU A 10 -7.04 -15.66 0.66
N ALA A 11 -6.97 -14.73 1.59
CA ALA A 11 -8.02 -13.74 1.82
C ALA A 11 -7.92 -12.51 0.92
N ARG A 12 -6.75 -12.29 0.29
CA ARG A 12 -6.49 -11.16 -0.60
C ARG A 12 -5.67 -11.57 -1.82
N PRO A 13 -5.93 -11.01 -3.00
CA PRO A 13 -5.11 -11.31 -4.17
C PRO A 13 -3.66 -10.86 -3.96
N ILE A 14 -2.72 -11.66 -4.46
CA ILE A 14 -1.30 -11.32 -4.49
C ILE A 14 -0.97 -10.83 -5.89
N PHE A 15 -0.27 -9.70 -5.99
CA PHE A 15 0.19 -9.13 -7.25
C PHE A 15 1.70 -9.22 -7.36
N ASN A 16 2.22 -9.45 -8.57
CA ASN A 16 3.65 -9.34 -8.85
C ASN A 16 4.09 -7.86 -8.88
N ALA A 17 5.41 -7.63 -9.07
CA ALA A 17 5.98 -6.27 -9.13
C ALA A 17 5.38 -5.38 -10.24
N ASP A 18 4.86 -5.98 -11.32
CA ASP A 18 4.21 -5.27 -12.43
C ASP A 18 2.72 -5.01 -12.20
N GLY A 19 2.17 -5.40 -11.05
CA GLY A 19 0.76 -5.23 -10.71
C GLY A 19 -0.18 -6.26 -11.34
N LYS A 20 0.34 -7.36 -11.91
CA LYS A 20 -0.47 -8.50 -12.38
C LYS A 20 -0.79 -9.44 -11.23
N ILE A 21 -2.01 -9.98 -11.23
CA ILE A 21 -2.44 -10.98 -10.25
C ILE A 21 -1.58 -12.25 -10.41
N LEU A 22 -0.92 -12.64 -9.33
CA LEU A 22 -0.18 -13.90 -9.20
C LEU A 22 -1.07 -15.00 -8.62
N LEU A 23 -1.88 -14.66 -7.60
CA LEU A 23 -2.87 -15.54 -6.96
C LEU A 23 -4.12 -14.73 -6.62
N SER A 24 -5.29 -15.27 -6.93
CA SER A 24 -6.58 -14.65 -6.66
C SER A 24 -7.08 -14.90 -5.23
N ASN A 25 -8.01 -14.07 -4.76
CA ASN A 25 -8.73 -14.31 -3.51
C ASN A 25 -9.44 -15.68 -3.53
N GLY A 26 -9.47 -16.37 -2.39
CA GLY A 26 -10.13 -17.66 -2.18
C GLY A 26 -9.32 -18.88 -2.60
N VAL A 27 -8.09 -18.69 -3.12
CA VAL A 27 -7.24 -19.82 -3.53
C VAL A 27 -6.73 -20.56 -2.29
N LYS A 28 -7.00 -21.87 -2.22
CA LYS A 28 -6.44 -22.76 -1.20
C LYS A 28 -4.92 -22.86 -1.36
N LEU A 29 -4.20 -22.60 -0.28
CA LEU A 29 -2.74 -22.59 -0.31
C LEU A 29 -2.19 -24.02 -0.32
N ASN A 30 -1.07 -24.22 -1.00
CA ASN A 30 -0.33 -25.49 -0.99
C ASN A 30 1.16 -25.22 -0.82
N ALA A 31 1.94 -26.26 -0.52
CA ALA A 31 3.39 -26.14 -0.33
C ALA A 31 4.11 -25.48 -1.51
N THR A 32 3.67 -25.73 -2.75
CA THR A 32 4.27 -25.14 -3.95
C THR A 32 4.05 -23.62 -4.01
N TYR A 33 2.84 -23.15 -3.72
CA TYR A 33 2.54 -21.72 -3.66
C TYR A 33 3.32 -21.05 -2.54
N LEU A 34 3.34 -21.63 -1.34
CA LEU A 34 4.06 -21.07 -0.19
C LEU A 34 5.56 -20.97 -0.45
N ALA A 35 6.17 -22.02 -1.02
CA ALA A 35 7.60 -22.00 -1.37
C ALA A 35 7.92 -20.92 -2.41
N ARG A 36 7.07 -20.79 -3.44
CA ARG A 36 7.27 -19.78 -4.49
C ARG A 36 7.09 -18.36 -3.97
N LEU A 37 6.08 -18.12 -3.12
CA LEU A 37 5.85 -16.83 -2.49
C LEU A 37 7.00 -16.45 -1.54
N LYS A 38 7.52 -17.39 -0.74
CA LYS A 38 8.72 -17.17 0.07
C LYS A 38 9.93 -16.79 -0.81
N ALA A 39 10.15 -17.50 -1.91
CA ALA A 39 11.25 -17.22 -2.83
C ALA A 39 11.13 -15.85 -3.53
N LEU A 40 9.89 -15.36 -3.73
CA LEU A 40 9.62 -14.03 -4.25
C LEU A 40 9.69 -12.91 -3.19
N GLY A 41 9.96 -13.26 -1.92
CA GLY A 41 10.14 -12.28 -0.84
C GLY A 41 8.87 -11.93 -0.04
N TYR A 42 7.75 -12.64 -0.24
CA TYR A 42 6.55 -12.43 0.57
C TYR A 42 6.72 -13.04 1.97
N GLU A 43 6.76 -12.17 2.99
CA GLU A 43 6.91 -12.57 4.40
C GLU A 43 5.55 -12.87 5.08
N ASN A 44 4.51 -12.15 4.66
CA ASN A 44 3.17 -12.17 5.25
C ASN A 44 2.12 -12.40 4.17
N LEU A 45 1.03 -13.06 4.53
CA LEU A 45 -0.14 -13.30 3.68
C LEU A 45 -1.40 -13.17 4.53
N TYR A 46 -2.47 -12.63 3.96
CA TYR A 46 -3.79 -12.70 4.57
C TYR A 46 -4.45 -14.01 4.22
N VAL A 47 -4.85 -14.75 5.24
CA VAL A 47 -5.45 -16.07 5.09
C VAL A 47 -6.63 -16.25 6.04
N TYR A 48 -7.53 -17.14 5.66
CA TYR A 48 -8.66 -17.59 6.48
C TYR A 48 -8.82 -19.11 6.36
N ARG A 49 -9.41 -19.76 7.36
CA ARG A 49 -9.78 -21.18 7.24
C ARG A 49 -11.21 -21.32 6.72
N ASP A 50 -11.45 -22.41 6.02
CA ASP A 50 -12.79 -22.73 5.56
C ASP A 50 -13.75 -22.84 6.74
N GLY A 51 -14.90 -22.15 6.67
CA GLY A 51 -15.88 -22.04 7.75
C GLY A 51 -15.61 -20.97 8.83
N GLU A 52 -14.51 -20.22 8.78
CA GLU A 52 -14.33 -19.04 9.63
C GLU A 52 -15.00 -17.80 9.02
N GLU A 53 -15.53 -16.90 9.86
CA GLU A 53 -15.90 -15.56 9.39
C GLU A 53 -14.66 -14.86 8.82
N ILE A 54 -14.74 -14.52 7.53
CA ILE A 54 -13.71 -13.75 6.86
C ILE A 54 -13.67 -12.38 7.54
N ARG A 55 -12.60 -12.11 8.29
CA ARG A 55 -12.34 -10.78 8.84
C ARG A 55 -12.28 -9.78 7.69
N ASP A 56 -12.72 -8.55 7.94
CA ASP A 56 -12.59 -7.50 6.93
C ASP A 56 -11.11 -7.20 6.68
N PHE A 57 -10.59 -7.66 5.54
CA PHE A 57 -9.24 -7.39 5.07
C PHE A 57 -9.21 -6.17 4.13
N SER A 58 -10.16 -5.25 4.28
CA SER A 58 -10.19 -3.99 3.53
C SER A 58 -8.89 -3.21 3.75
N ILE A 59 -8.42 -2.60 2.65
CA ILE A 59 -7.25 -1.73 2.61
C ILE A 59 -7.69 -0.28 2.42
N PRO A 60 -6.97 0.68 3.03
CA PRO A 60 -7.41 2.07 3.03
C PRO A 60 -7.36 2.74 1.66
N ILE A 61 -6.56 2.17 0.76
CA ILE A 61 -6.46 2.53 -0.65
C ILE A 61 -6.33 1.26 -1.49
N SER A 62 -6.85 1.26 -2.71
CA SER A 62 -6.79 0.14 -3.63
C SER A 62 -5.35 -0.20 -4.04
N ASP A 63 -5.12 -1.44 -4.48
CA ASP A 63 -3.81 -1.82 -5.02
C ASP A 63 -3.44 -0.98 -6.26
N GLN A 64 -4.42 -0.44 -7.00
CA GLN A 64 -4.18 0.48 -8.11
C GLN A 64 -3.65 1.83 -7.61
N THR A 65 -4.34 2.46 -6.66
CA THR A 65 -3.91 3.71 -6.04
C THR A 65 -2.53 3.57 -5.41
N MET A 66 -2.27 2.43 -4.77
CA MET A 66 -0.98 2.13 -4.18
C MET A 66 0.13 2.08 -5.23
N ARG A 67 -0.10 1.41 -6.36
CA ARG A 67 0.85 1.37 -7.48
C ARG A 67 1.11 2.76 -8.07
N GLU A 68 0.05 3.52 -8.32
CA GLU A 68 0.16 4.88 -8.86
C GLU A 68 0.93 5.80 -7.91
N ALA A 69 0.65 5.71 -6.61
CA ALA A 69 1.37 6.45 -5.58
C ALA A 69 2.85 6.11 -5.56
N LEU A 70 3.20 4.82 -5.55
CA LEU A 70 4.60 4.37 -5.58
C LEU A 70 5.33 4.85 -6.83
N GLN A 71 4.72 4.72 -8.00
CA GLN A 71 5.32 5.20 -9.25
C GLN A 71 5.50 6.72 -9.25
N GLY A 72 4.50 7.45 -8.79
CA GLY A 72 4.53 8.91 -8.73
C GLY A 72 5.58 9.44 -7.75
N VAL A 73 5.68 8.84 -6.55
CA VAL A 73 6.70 9.16 -5.56
C VAL A 73 8.09 8.84 -6.10
N LYS A 74 8.30 7.63 -6.63
CA LYS A 74 9.60 7.21 -7.18
C LYS A 74 10.08 8.14 -8.29
N ALA A 75 9.20 8.51 -9.22
CA ALA A 75 9.54 9.43 -10.30
C ALA A 75 9.85 10.84 -9.77
N SER A 76 9.07 11.33 -8.81
CA SER A 76 9.25 12.67 -8.24
C SER A 76 10.53 12.78 -7.41
N PHE A 77 10.84 11.77 -6.59
CA PHE A 77 12.04 11.72 -5.77
C PHE A 77 13.30 11.56 -6.63
N SER A 78 13.25 10.69 -7.64
CA SER A 78 14.39 10.50 -8.57
C SER A 78 14.72 11.80 -9.31
N LYS A 79 13.71 12.53 -9.80
CA LYS A 79 13.91 13.84 -10.44
C LYS A 79 14.41 14.90 -9.47
N ALA A 80 13.88 14.94 -8.25
CA ALA A 80 14.35 15.87 -7.24
C ALA A 80 15.81 15.63 -6.87
N SER A 81 16.23 14.37 -6.75
CA SER A 81 17.62 14.00 -6.43
C SER A 81 18.58 14.30 -7.60
N GLN A 82 18.19 14.01 -8.84
CA GLN A 82 19.06 14.18 -10.02
C GLN A 82 19.07 15.61 -10.60
N GLU A 83 17.90 16.24 -10.67
CA GLU A 83 17.69 17.50 -11.38
C GLU A 83 17.40 18.68 -10.43
N GLN A 84 17.34 18.43 -9.11
CA GLN A 84 16.91 19.43 -8.11
C GLN A 84 15.53 20.02 -8.40
N GLN A 85 14.69 19.26 -9.12
CA GLN A 85 13.35 19.68 -9.53
C GLN A 85 12.32 18.65 -9.10
N LEU A 86 11.35 19.09 -8.30
CA LEU A 86 10.20 18.28 -7.91
C LEU A 86 9.08 18.43 -8.94
N ASN A 87 8.53 17.30 -9.41
CA ASN A 87 7.32 17.32 -10.24
C ASN A 87 6.07 17.54 -9.38
N VAL A 88 5.80 18.81 -9.04
CA VAL A 88 4.68 19.22 -8.18
C VAL A 88 3.33 18.72 -8.69
N ARG A 89 3.15 18.64 -10.01
CA ARG A 89 1.89 18.14 -10.61
C ARG A 89 1.68 16.67 -10.27
N GLN A 90 2.70 15.85 -10.49
CA GLN A 90 2.63 14.41 -10.22
C GLN A 90 2.45 14.11 -8.73
N VAL A 91 3.09 14.87 -7.85
CA VAL A 91 2.87 14.77 -6.40
C VAL A 91 1.41 15.11 -6.06
N ASN A 92 0.87 16.20 -6.60
CA ASN A 92 -0.52 16.58 -6.36
C ASN A 92 -1.51 15.52 -6.85
N ASP A 93 -1.25 14.91 -8.02
CA ASP A 93 -2.10 13.86 -8.57
C ASP A 93 -2.15 12.65 -7.60
N VAL A 94 -0.99 12.18 -7.13
CA VAL A 94 -0.90 11.10 -6.12
C VAL A 94 -1.62 11.47 -4.82
N VAL A 95 -1.41 12.67 -4.31
CA VAL A 95 -2.06 13.16 -3.08
C VAL A 95 -3.58 13.15 -3.24
N ASN A 96 -4.09 13.63 -4.37
CA ASN A 96 -5.54 13.67 -4.61
C ASN A 96 -6.12 12.25 -4.70
N TYR A 97 -5.46 11.31 -5.38
CA TYR A 97 -5.92 9.91 -5.44
C TYR A 97 -6.04 9.28 -4.06
N ILE A 98 -5.00 9.40 -3.23
CA ILE A 98 -4.99 8.87 -1.86
C ILE A 98 -6.09 9.54 -1.03
N LEU A 99 -6.18 10.88 -1.09
CA LEU A 99 -7.14 11.64 -0.30
C LEU A 99 -8.59 11.29 -0.68
N ASP A 100 -8.90 11.23 -1.97
CA ASP A 100 -10.26 10.94 -2.45
C ASP A 100 -10.71 9.53 -2.08
N GLU A 101 -9.83 8.55 -2.21
CA GLU A 101 -10.14 7.17 -1.83
C GLU A 101 -10.32 7.00 -0.32
N ILE A 102 -9.45 7.63 0.49
CA ILE A 102 -9.58 7.59 1.95
C ILE A 102 -10.85 8.30 2.40
N LEU A 103 -11.24 9.41 1.77
CA LEU A 103 -12.45 10.13 2.15
C LEU A 103 -13.73 9.37 1.78
N THR A 104 -13.72 8.69 0.64
CA THR A 104 -14.86 7.90 0.16
C THR A 104 -15.02 6.55 0.86
N ASN A 105 -13.94 5.97 1.42
CA ASN A 105 -14.01 4.72 2.18
C ASN A 105 -14.23 4.95 3.69
N PRO A 106 -15.40 4.57 4.27
CA PRO A 106 -15.78 4.95 5.63
C PRO A 106 -15.00 4.24 6.76
N SER A 107 -14.39 3.08 6.50
CA SER A 107 -13.95 2.20 7.60
C SER A 107 -12.74 1.36 7.21
N VAL A 108 -11.56 1.96 7.07
CA VAL A 108 -10.38 1.14 6.81
C VAL A 108 -9.17 1.55 7.65
N LEU A 109 -8.80 0.64 8.54
CA LEU A 109 -7.71 0.80 9.50
C LEU A 109 -6.84 -0.47 9.56
N TYR A 110 -6.87 -1.30 8.51
CA TYR A 110 -6.11 -2.53 8.48
C TYR A 110 -4.98 -2.51 7.43
N ASN A 111 -3.76 -2.49 7.98
CA ASN A 111 -2.51 -3.00 7.46
C ASN A 111 -2.03 -2.53 6.06
N LEU A 112 -1.31 -1.42 6.09
CA LEU A 112 -0.44 -0.92 5.01
C LEU A 112 0.89 -1.69 4.87
N MET A 113 1.09 -2.75 5.65
CA MET A 113 2.38 -3.43 5.79
C MET A 113 2.72 -4.43 4.68
N ASP A 114 1.86 -4.63 3.68
CA ASP A 114 1.86 -5.87 2.89
C ASP A 114 2.61 -5.84 1.54
N LEU A 115 3.42 -4.82 1.27
CA LEU A 115 4.21 -4.75 0.03
C LEU A 115 5.70 -4.62 0.32
N LYS A 116 6.30 -5.71 0.81
CA LYS A 116 7.75 -5.85 0.82
C LYS A 116 8.24 -6.38 -0.52
N ASN A 117 8.63 -5.46 -1.40
CA ASN A 117 9.75 -5.69 -2.31
C ASN A 117 10.92 -4.87 -1.77
N HIS A 118 12.01 -5.56 -1.40
CA HIS A 118 13.17 -5.00 -0.71
C HIS A 118 13.80 -3.76 -1.42
N ASP A 119 13.56 -3.58 -2.71
CA ASP A 119 14.17 -2.51 -3.51
C ASP A 119 13.46 -1.14 -3.44
N ASN A 120 12.24 -1.05 -2.88
CA ASN A 120 11.46 0.19 -2.85
C ASN A 120 11.07 0.65 -1.43
N TYR A 121 11.81 0.22 -0.40
CA TYR A 121 11.45 0.44 1.01
C TYR A 121 11.18 1.92 1.35
N TYR A 122 12.02 2.86 0.91
CA TYR A 122 11.87 4.29 1.23
C TYR A 122 10.62 4.92 0.60
N TYR A 123 10.32 4.58 -0.66
CA TYR A 123 9.12 5.07 -1.35
C TYR A 123 7.85 4.47 -0.74
N GLN A 124 7.89 3.18 -0.43
CA GLN A 124 6.81 2.47 0.26
C GLN A 124 6.54 3.04 1.64
N HIS A 125 7.60 3.36 2.40
CA HIS A 125 7.49 4.01 3.70
C HIS A 125 6.78 5.38 3.57
N SER A 126 7.21 6.20 2.62
CA SER A 126 6.61 7.52 2.36
C SER A 126 5.11 7.42 2.05
N VAL A 127 4.71 6.47 1.20
CA VAL A 127 3.29 6.24 0.87
C VAL A 127 2.52 5.71 2.08
N ASN A 128 3.09 4.78 2.85
CA ASN A 128 2.45 4.25 4.05
C ASN A 128 2.23 5.33 5.13
N VAL A 129 3.25 6.14 5.42
CA VAL A 129 3.15 7.27 6.35
C VAL A 129 2.11 8.29 5.86
N CYS A 130 2.08 8.56 4.56
CA CYS A 130 1.06 9.39 3.93
C CYS A 130 -0.36 8.88 4.20
N VAL A 131 -0.64 7.60 3.94
CA VAL A 131 -1.97 7.03 4.16
C VAL A 131 -2.36 7.05 5.64
N ILE A 132 -1.46 6.65 6.55
CA ILE A 132 -1.72 6.69 8.00
C ILE A 132 -2.03 8.11 8.47
N SER A 133 -1.21 9.09 8.04
CA SER A 133 -1.39 10.48 8.41
C SER A 133 -2.74 11.01 7.93
N THR A 134 -3.13 10.67 6.70
CA THR A 134 -4.42 11.06 6.11
C THR A 134 -5.60 10.45 6.86
N LEU A 135 -5.51 9.17 7.25
CA LEU A 135 -6.52 8.51 8.08
C LEU A 135 -6.66 9.16 9.45
N ILE A 136 -5.54 9.52 10.10
CA ILE A 136 -5.53 10.27 11.36
C ILE A 136 -6.21 11.63 11.15
N GLY A 137 -5.85 12.37 10.10
CA GLY A 137 -6.47 13.65 9.76
C GLY A 137 -7.98 13.55 9.55
N LYS A 138 -8.44 12.51 8.84
CA LYS A 138 -9.86 12.20 8.68
C LYS A 138 -10.54 11.93 10.03
N LYS A 139 -9.93 11.12 10.89
CA LYS A 139 -10.46 10.80 12.23
C LYS A 139 -10.53 12.02 13.15
N LEU A 140 -9.60 12.96 13.00
CA LEU A 140 -9.60 14.25 13.71
C LEU A 140 -10.60 15.26 13.12
N GLY A 141 -11.29 14.93 12.03
CA GLY A 141 -12.27 15.83 11.40
C GLY A 141 -11.64 17.04 10.71
N LEU A 142 -10.40 16.91 10.23
CA LEU A 142 -9.74 17.99 9.50
C LEU A 142 -10.51 18.33 8.21
N ALA A 143 -10.57 19.62 7.87
CA ALA A 143 -11.11 20.08 6.60
C ALA A 143 -10.26 19.57 5.42
N ARG A 144 -10.87 19.41 4.24
CA ARG A 144 -10.21 18.85 3.04
C ARG A 144 -8.89 19.54 2.70
N ASP A 145 -8.83 20.86 2.77
CA ASP A 145 -7.61 21.63 2.46
C ASP A 145 -6.47 21.28 3.44
N ARG A 146 -6.77 21.20 4.74
CA ARG A 146 -5.79 20.78 5.76
C ARG A 146 -5.38 19.32 5.61
N MET A 147 -6.30 18.44 5.21
CA MET A 147 -5.95 17.06 4.90
C MET A 147 -5.03 16.99 3.70
N LYS A 148 -5.26 17.81 2.66
CA LYS A 148 -4.38 17.87 1.49
C LYS A 148 -2.95 18.31 1.86
N ASP A 149 -2.82 19.32 2.72
CA ASP A 149 -1.51 19.75 3.23
C ASP A 149 -0.82 18.65 4.04
N LEU A 150 -1.56 18.01 4.96
CA LEU A 150 -1.05 16.89 5.76
C LEU A 150 -0.60 15.70 4.88
N THR A 151 -1.42 15.34 3.89
CA THR A 151 -1.16 14.25 2.95
C THR A 151 0.09 14.55 2.12
N THR A 152 0.22 15.78 1.63
CA THR A 152 1.39 16.23 0.86
C THR A 152 2.66 16.22 1.71
N GLY A 153 2.60 16.79 2.92
CA GLY A 153 3.74 16.82 3.83
C GLY A 153 4.20 15.42 4.23
N ALA A 154 3.27 14.53 4.54
CA ALA A 154 3.58 13.14 4.87
C ALA A 154 4.17 12.36 3.69
N LEU A 155 3.68 12.59 2.46
CA LEU A 155 4.22 11.94 1.26
C LEU A 155 5.66 12.37 0.95
N LEU A 156 6.01 13.63 1.24
CA LEU A 156 7.31 14.22 0.92
C LEU A 156 8.31 14.22 2.08
N HIS A 157 7.92 13.75 3.28
CA HIS A 157 8.72 13.94 4.50
C HIS A 157 10.14 13.38 4.42
N ASP A 158 10.33 12.28 3.67
CA ASP A 158 11.61 11.60 3.51
C ASP A 158 12.37 11.99 2.24
N LEU A 159 11.89 12.98 1.48
CA LEU A 159 12.54 13.41 0.23
C LEU A 159 14.02 13.77 0.41
N GLY A 160 14.38 14.34 1.56
CA GLY A 160 15.76 14.73 1.87
C GLY A 160 16.67 13.59 2.34
N MET A 161 16.15 12.37 2.53
CA MET A 161 16.92 11.18 2.91
C MET A 161 17.30 10.29 1.73
N VAL A 162 16.83 10.62 0.52
CA VAL A 162 17.00 9.82 -0.71
C VAL A 162 18.09 10.38 -1.62
#